data_AF-M1A4N2-F1
#
_entry.id   AF-M1A4N2-F1
#
_cell.length_a   1.000
_cell.length_b   1.000
_cell.length_c   1.000
_cell.angle_alpha   90.00
_cell.angle_beta   90.00
_cell.angle_gamma   90.00
#
_symmetry.space_group_name_H-M   'P 1'
#
loop_
_entity.id
_entity.type
_entity.pdbx_description
1 polymer ?
#
loop_
_entity_poly.entity_id
_entity_poly.type
_entity_poly.pdbx_seq_one_letter_code
_entity_poly.pdbx_strand_id
1 'polypeptide(L)'
;MGSKSRTMLEGLVKQGSFKWLTKTPSSFDEDLDEMGSSSTGKSWLPELSPAANVVIRKCSKIFGIPMNQLQENFEAEASESIKHKSQYARNFLEYCCFRALALSIQVNGYLGDKQFRHLTFDMMVAWEFPAASSQPFASMDEDVTAGLEAFSRIASAVPIISNAIVTDSIFGVLTSSTGGRLLFSVYDKYLTCLERAIKKFKNQSESSHLSALRTARGEKILELDGTVTTQPVLEHVGISAWPGRLTLTDHALYFEAHRVVSYDKPKLYDLSDDLNQIVRPELTGPWGTRLFDKAVSYKSVSL
;
A
#
# COMPACT_ATOMS: atom_id res chain seq x y z
N MET A 1 26.72 26.32 41.35
CA MET A 1 25.50 26.76 40.63
C MET A 1 25.28 25.80 39.46
N GLY A 2 24.37 24.85 39.59
CA GLY A 2 24.18 23.79 38.58
C GLY A 2 23.17 22.76 39.05
N SER A 3 21.90 23.15 39.19
CA SER A 3 20.81 22.25 39.57
C SER A 3 19.44 22.92 39.35
N LYS A 4 19.14 23.34 38.12
CA LYS A 4 17.79 23.81 37.76
C LYS A 4 17.24 23.18 36.47
N SER A 5 18.09 22.61 35.61
CA SER A 5 17.64 21.99 34.35
C SER A 5 17.27 20.51 34.46
N ARG A 6 17.75 19.80 35.49
CA ARG A 6 17.42 18.37 35.71
C ARG A 6 15.99 18.16 36.24
N THR A 7 15.46 19.12 37.00
CA THR A 7 14.13 19.00 37.63
C THR A 7 12.97 19.31 36.68
N MET A 8 13.19 20.05 35.59
CA MET A 8 12.13 20.29 34.60
C MET A 8 11.88 19.08 33.69
N LEU A 9 12.92 18.30 33.37
CA LEU A 9 12.78 17.06 32.59
C LEU A 9 12.13 15.94 33.40
N GLU A 10 12.47 15.79 34.68
CA GLU A 10 11.74 14.84 35.55
C GLU A 10 10.29 15.27 35.81
N GLY A 11 10.01 16.58 35.84
CA GLY A 11 8.66 17.11 36.04
C GLY A 11 7.72 16.83 34.86
N LEU A 12 8.22 16.88 33.62
CA LEU A 12 7.42 16.56 32.44
C LEU A 12 7.23 15.04 32.24
N VAL A 13 8.20 14.22 32.67
CA VAL A 13 8.10 12.74 32.58
C VAL A 13 7.21 12.16 33.68
N LYS A 14 7.01 12.86 34.81
CA LYS A 14 6.20 12.37 35.95
C LYS A 14 4.76 12.91 36.02
N GLN A 15 4.33 13.84 35.16
CA GLN A 15 2.96 14.39 35.18
C GLN A 15 2.06 14.06 33.98
N GLY A 16 2.50 13.17 33.10
CA GLY A 16 1.65 12.51 32.12
C GLY A 16 1.97 11.04 32.12
N SER A 17 1.25 10.25 32.91
CA SER A 17 1.41 8.80 32.94
C SER A 17 1.02 8.22 31.58
N PHE A 18 1.99 8.08 30.66
CA PHE A 18 1.91 7.39 29.36
C PHE A 18 1.73 5.85 29.52
N LYS A 19 0.93 5.41 30.50
CA LYS A 19 0.61 4.01 30.80
C LYS A 19 -0.16 3.29 29.68
N TRP A 20 -0.51 3.97 28.59
CA TRP A 20 -1.34 3.42 27.52
C TRP A 20 -0.55 3.07 26.25
N LEU A 21 0.73 3.46 26.14
CA LEU A 21 1.66 2.89 25.15
C LEU A 21 2.25 1.56 25.63
N THR A 22 2.12 1.24 26.91
CA THR A 22 2.68 0.04 27.52
C THR A 22 1.65 -1.08 27.58
N LYS A 23 1.57 -1.96 26.57
CA LYS A 23 1.12 -3.35 26.80
C LYS A 23 1.43 -4.38 25.73
N THR A 24 1.94 -3.98 24.58
CA THR A 24 2.63 -4.87 23.64
C THR A 24 3.88 -4.11 23.20
N PRO A 25 5.10 -4.68 23.18
CA PRO A 25 6.26 -3.96 22.69
C PRO A 25 6.01 -3.63 21.22
N SER A 26 5.58 -2.40 20.95
CA SER A 26 5.43 -1.90 19.60
C SER A 26 6.81 -1.46 19.13
N SER A 27 7.09 -1.51 17.83
CA SER A 27 8.35 -0.95 17.29
C SER A 27 8.56 0.51 17.71
N PHE A 28 7.46 1.25 17.95
CA PHE A 28 7.52 2.60 18.48
C PHE A 28 8.11 2.69 19.89
N ASP A 29 7.84 1.73 20.78
CA ASP A 29 8.36 1.77 22.15
C ASP A 29 9.88 1.55 22.17
N GLU A 30 10.37 0.60 21.37
CA GLU A 30 11.80 0.36 21.21
C GLU A 30 12.52 1.58 20.62
N ASP A 31 11.92 2.24 19.61
CA ASP A 31 12.47 3.45 19.00
C ASP A 31 12.42 4.67 19.95
N LEU A 32 11.38 4.77 20.79
CA LEU A 32 11.24 5.81 21.80
C LEU A 32 12.27 5.62 22.93
N ASP A 33 12.48 4.40 23.39
CA ASP A 33 13.46 4.05 24.41
C ASP A 33 14.91 4.25 23.89
N GLU A 34 15.19 3.89 22.64
CA GLU A 34 16.47 4.19 21.96
C GLU A 34 16.71 5.70 21.84
N MET A 35 15.64 6.47 21.60
CA MET A 35 15.73 7.92 21.51
C MET A 35 15.92 8.58 22.88
N GLY A 36 15.21 8.11 23.93
CA GLY A 36 15.33 8.63 25.31
C GLY A 36 16.67 8.35 25.98
N SER A 37 17.38 7.30 25.53
CA SER A 37 18.73 6.96 26.01
C SER A 37 19.85 7.71 25.30
N SER A 38 19.57 8.38 24.18
CA SER A 38 20.57 9.21 23.47
C SER A 38 20.82 10.54 24.19
N SER A 39 22.06 10.79 24.59
CA SER A 39 22.48 11.92 25.46
C SER A 39 22.44 13.31 24.80
N THR A 40 21.94 13.41 23.58
CA THR A 40 21.79 14.67 22.84
C THR A 40 20.34 15.13 22.87
N GLY A 41 19.99 16.01 23.81
CA GLY A 41 18.69 16.70 23.88
C GLY A 41 18.35 17.62 22.69
N LYS A 42 18.95 17.38 21.52
CA LYS A 42 18.72 18.06 20.23
C LYS A 42 17.89 17.22 19.25
N SER A 43 17.52 15.98 19.59
CA SER A 43 16.78 15.08 18.69
C SER A 43 15.26 15.10 18.89
N TRP A 44 14.74 16.01 19.71
CA TRP A 44 13.31 16.08 20.03
C TRP A 44 12.78 17.49 19.82
N LEU A 45 11.72 17.61 19.03
CA LEU A 45 11.03 18.85 18.75
C LEU A 45 9.76 18.93 19.62
N PRO A 46 9.69 19.85 20.59
CA PRO A 46 8.56 19.94 21.53
C PRO A 46 7.21 20.26 20.90
N GLU A 47 7.22 20.83 19.69
CA GLU A 47 6.00 21.22 18.96
C GLU A 47 5.33 20.02 18.26
N LEU A 48 6.06 18.91 18.10
CA LEU A 48 5.62 17.71 17.42
C LEU A 48 5.14 16.66 18.42
N SER A 49 4.22 15.81 17.99
CA SER A 49 3.79 14.66 18.79
C SER A 49 4.92 13.64 18.96
N PRO A 50 4.84 12.74 19.96
CA PRO A 50 5.81 11.66 20.11
C PRO A 50 5.93 10.78 18.85
N ALA A 51 4.80 10.43 18.23
CA ALA A 51 4.78 9.64 17.00
C ALA A 51 5.47 10.38 15.84
N ALA A 52 5.22 11.68 15.69
CA ALA A 52 5.87 12.50 14.66
C ALA A 52 7.38 12.60 14.86
N ASN A 53 7.86 12.78 16.10
CA ASN A 53 9.31 12.78 16.39
C ASN A 53 9.96 11.44 16.01
N VAL A 54 9.34 10.32 16.33
CA VAL A 54 9.84 8.98 15.96
C VAL A 54 9.90 8.82 14.45
N VAL A 55 8.82 9.14 13.74
CA VAL A 55 8.78 9.05 12.27
C VAL A 55 9.85 9.92 11.62
N ILE A 56 10.02 11.17 12.09
CA ILE A 56 11.03 12.06 11.53
C ILE A 56 12.45 11.55 11.83
N ARG A 57 12.70 10.94 13.00
CA ARG A 57 13.98 10.27 13.28
C ARG A 57 14.22 9.12 12.31
N LYS A 58 13.21 8.30 12.00
CA LYS A 58 13.31 7.23 10.98
C LYS A 58 13.62 7.81 9.60
N CYS A 59 12.92 8.87 9.19
CA CYS A 59 13.19 9.58 7.94
C CYS A 59 14.63 10.13 7.90
N SER A 60 15.09 10.76 8.98
CA SER A 60 16.46 11.27 9.14
C SER A 60 17.51 10.16 8.96
N LYS A 61 17.28 8.97 9.54
CA LYS A 61 18.13 7.78 9.33
C LYS A 61 18.16 7.36 7.86
N ILE A 62 17.03 7.42 7.13
CA ILE A 62 16.96 7.10 5.69
C ILE A 62 17.75 8.09 4.83
N PHE A 63 17.73 9.39 5.14
CA PHE A 63 18.53 10.38 4.42
C PHE A 63 20.02 10.37 4.78
N GLY A 64 20.38 9.83 5.94
CA GLY A 64 21.71 10.04 6.51
C GLY A 64 21.98 11.49 6.91
N ILE A 65 20.93 12.27 7.19
CA ILE A 65 21.00 13.70 7.56
C ILE A 65 20.35 13.86 8.93
N PRO A 66 20.96 14.60 9.88
CA PRO A 66 20.39 14.78 11.21
C PRO A 66 19.09 15.61 11.18
N MET A 67 18.22 15.38 12.18
CA MET A 67 16.88 15.99 12.25
C MET A 67 16.89 17.52 12.21
N ASN A 68 17.87 18.18 12.85
CA ASN A 68 18.00 19.64 12.83
C ASN A 68 18.29 20.17 11.42
N GLN A 69 19.14 19.48 10.67
CA GLN A 69 19.44 19.86 9.29
C GLN A 69 18.23 19.62 8.37
N LEU A 70 17.42 18.59 8.64
CA LEU A 70 16.17 18.36 7.92
C LEU A 70 15.15 19.49 8.17
N GLN A 71 15.10 20.00 9.40
CA GLN A 71 14.30 21.17 9.76
C GLN A 71 14.83 22.43 9.06
N GLU A 72 16.14 22.70 9.12
CA GLU A 72 16.77 23.83 8.42
C GLU A 72 16.47 23.82 6.91
N ASN A 73 16.52 22.64 6.27
CA ASN A 73 16.17 22.50 4.85
C ASN A 73 14.69 22.82 4.60
N PHE A 74 13.78 22.37 5.47
CA PHE A 74 12.37 22.71 5.36
C PHE A 74 12.14 24.22 5.50
N GLU A 75 12.77 24.87 6.47
CA GLU A 75 12.67 26.32 6.68
C GLU A 75 13.14 27.13 5.47
N ALA A 76 14.21 26.66 4.81
CA ALA A 76 14.81 27.29 3.64
C ALA A 76 13.99 27.09 2.36
N GLU A 77 13.38 25.92 2.18
CA GLU A 77 12.66 25.55 0.94
C GLU A 77 11.16 25.92 0.98
N ALA A 78 10.52 25.90 2.15
CA ALA A 78 9.08 26.10 2.28
C ALA A 78 8.67 27.58 2.22
N SER A 79 7.53 27.87 1.59
CA SER A 79 6.92 29.20 1.61
C SER A 79 6.39 29.58 2.98
N GLU A 80 6.27 30.88 3.28
CA GLU A 80 5.75 31.38 4.57
C GLU A 80 4.35 30.85 4.91
N SER A 81 3.50 30.63 3.90
CA SER A 81 2.16 30.04 4.08
C SER A 81 2.20 28.63 4.66
N ILE A 82 3.20 27.83 4.27
CA ILE A 82 3.38 26.43 4.72
C ILE A 82 4.00 26.40 6.12
N LYS A 83 4.78 27.42 6.47
CA LYS A 83 5.44 27.56 7.78
C LYS A 83 4.52 28.12 8.88
N HIS A 84 3.24 28.36 8.57
CA HIS A 84 2.28 28.86 9.55
C HIS A 84 2.14 27.93 10.76
N LYS A 85 2.20 28.48 11.98
CA LYS A 85 2.26 27.73 13.25
C LYS A 85 1.19 26.64 13.41
N SER A 86 -0.02 26.89 12.92
CA SER A 86 -1.12 25.92 13.04
C SER A 86 -0.99 24.67 12.15
N GLN A 87 -0.17 24.74 11.10
CA GLN A 87 0.03 23.63 10.14
C GLN A 87 1.47 23.14 10.12
N TYR A 88 2.38 23.86 10.78
CA TYR A 88 3.82 23.59 10.80
C TYR A 88 4.14 22.11 11.06
N ALA A 89 3.59 21.54 12.14
CA ALA A 89 3.85 20.15 12.50
C ALA A 89 3.45 19.15 11.40
N ARG A 90 2.28 19.36 10.78
CA ARG A 90 1.81 18.50 9.68
C ARG A 90 2.66 18.67 8.43
N ASN A 91 2.93 19.91 8.05
CA ASN A 91 3.67 20.23 6.83
C ASN A 91 5.13 19.77 6.91
N PHE A 92 5.77 19.96 8.07
CA PHE A 92 7.12 19.47 8.30
C PHE A 92 7.17 17.93 8.32
N LEU A 93 6.20 17.27 8.96
CA LEU A 93 6.08 15.81 8.91
C LEU A 93 5.93 15.32 7.46
N GLU A 94 5.02 15.91 6.69
CA GLU A 94 4.82 15.57 5.27
C GLU A 94 6.10 15.74 4.44
N TYR A 95 6.82 16.84 4.63
CA TYR A 95 8.10 17.09 3.98
C TYR A 95 9.11 15.95 4.24
N CYS A 96 9.23 15.54 5.50
CA CYS A 96 10.10 14.44 5.90
C CYS A 96 9.64 13.11 5.30
N CYS A 97 8.34 12.81 5.39
CA CYS A 97 7.75 11.56 4.90
C CYS A 97 7.92 11.41 3.40
N PHE A 98 7.52 12.39 2.59
CA PHE A 98 7.53 12.25 1.14
C PHE A 98 8.92 12.15 0.55
N ARG A 99 9.87 12.91 1.09
CA ARG A 99 11.26 12.77 0.68
C ARG A 99 11.81 11.38 1.04
N ALA A 100 11.43 10.82 2.19
CA ALA A 100 11.93 9.51 2.64
C ALA A 100 11.32 8.38 1.83
N LEU A 101 10.02 8.50 1.50
CA LEU A 101 9.33 7.58 0.59
C LEU A 101 9.94 7.64 -0.81
N ALA A 102 10.26 8.82 -1.34
CA ALA A 102 10.86 8.96 -2.66
C ALA A 102 12.20 8.21 -2.80
N LEU A 103 12.98 8.10 -1.72
CA LEU A 103 14.20 7.28 -1.67
C LEU A 103 13.88 5.80 -1.47
N SER A 104 12.97 5.50 -0.53
CA SER A 104 12.65 4.12 -0.15
C SER A 104 12.07 3.30 -1.33
N ILE A 105 11.26 3.94 -2.19
CA ILE A 105 10.65 3.26 -3.34
C ILE A 105 11.64 2.93 -4.48
N GLN A 106 12.87 3.45 -4.44
CA GLN A 106 13.92 3.12 -5.41
C GLN A 106 14.56 1.76 -5.13
N VAL A 107 14.34 1.20 -3.93
CA VAL A 107 14.88 -0.11 -3.54
C VAL A 107 14.00 -1.22 -4.11
N ASN A 108 14.59 -2.13 -4.89
CA ASN A 108 13.83 -3.26 -5.45
C ASN A 108 13.17 -4.11 -4.35
N GLY A 109 11.87 -4.36 -4.51
CA GLY A 109 11.11 -5.19 -3.57
C GLY A 109 10.75 -4.50 -2.26
N TYR A 110 10.79 -3.16 -2.20
CA TYR A 110 10.45 -2.37 -0.99
C TYR A 110 9.11 -2.74 -0.34
N LEU A 111 8.08 -3.13 -1.11
CA LEU A 111 6.80 -3.59 -0.56
C LEU A 111 6.93 -4.86 0.27
N GLY A 112 7.90 -5.71 -0.05
CA GLY A 112 8.23 -6.92 0.70
C GLY A 112 9.00 -6.66 1.99
N ASP A 113 9.60 -5.47 2.14
CA ASP A 113 10.33 -5.08 3.36
C ASP A 113 9.36 -4.73 4.49
N LYS A 114 9.46 -5.46 5.60
CA LYS A 114 8.66 -5.24 6.79
C LYS A 114 8.91 -3.84 7.39
N GLN A 115 10.15 -3.34 7.35
CA GLN A 115 10.48 -2.01 7.89
C GLN A 115 9.81 -0.91 7.09
N PHE A 116 9.80 -1.01 5.76
CA PHE A 116 9.06 -0.09 4.90
C PHE A 116 7.55 -0.07 5.22
N ARG A 117 6.93 -1.24 5.40
CA ARG A 117 5.49 -1.33 5.70
C ARG A 117 5.12 -0.76 7.07
N HIS A 118 5.96 -0.99 8.08
CA HIS A 118 5.79 -0.34 9.38
C HIS A 118 5.97 1.17 9.24
N LEU A 119 7.03 1.62 8.57
CA LEU A 119 7.31 3.03 8.38
C LEU A 119 6.13 3.77 7.71
N THR A 120 5.57 3.24 6.62
CA THR A 120 4.43 3.90 5.95
C THR A 120 3.19 3.93 6.83
N PHE A 121 2.94 2.90 7.65
CA PHE A 121 1.84 2.92 8.62
C PHE A 121 2.09 3.92 9.75
N ASP A 122 3.29 3.92 10.32
CA ASP A 122 3.74 4.86 11.36
C ASP A 122 3.59 6.31 10.87
N MET A 123 3.93 6.58 9.60
CA MET A 123 3.71 7.86 8.94
C MET A 123 2.23 8.26 8.90
N MET A 124 1.31 7.31 8.62
CA MET A 124 -0.14 7.59 8.62
C MET A 124 -0.62 7.96 10.04
N VAL A 125 -0.19 7.20 11.05
CA VAL A 125 -0.56 7.45 12.45
C VAL A 125 -0.04 8.82 12.91
N ALA A 126 1.23 9.12 12.64
CA ALA A 126 1.82 10.41 12.98
C ALA A 126 1.14 11.57 12.24
N TRP A 127 0.66 11.34 11.00
CA TRP A 127 -0.01 12.36 10.20
C TRP A 127 -1.38 12.76 10.75
N GLU A 128 -2.12 11.83 11.37
CA GLU A 128 -3.39 12.15 12.04
C GLU A 128 -3.18 13.10 13.22
N PHE A 129 -2.12 12.87 13.99
CA PHE A 129 -1.82 13.60 15.22
C PHE A 129 -0.39 14.16 15.19
N PRO A 130 -0.07 15.15 14.35
CA PRO A 130 1.31 15.56 14.10
C PRO A 130 1.86 16.52 15.16
N ALA A 131 1.00 17.31 15.82
CA ALA A 131 1.41 18.32 16.80
C ALA A 131 1.35 17.77 18.23
N ALA A 132 2.15 18.33 19.14
CA ALA A 132 2.12 17.96 20.57
C ALA A 132 0.75 18.24 21.24
N SER A 133 -0.03 19.17 20.69
CA SER A 133 -1.39 19.48 21.13
C SER A 133 -2.46 18.55 20.55
N SER A 134 -2.11 17.71 19.57
CA SER A 134 -3.04 16.75 18.97
C SER A 134 -3.34 15.63 19.95
N GLN A 135 -4.61 15.45 20.29
CA GLN A 135 -5.03 14.31 21.13
C GLN A 135 -5.28 13.09 20.24
N PRO A 136 -4.60 11.96 20.46
CA PRO A 136 -4.91 10.72 19.76
C PRO A 136 -6.35 10.28 20.11
N PHE A 137 -7.03 9.66 19.14
CA PHE A 137 -8.35 9.09 19.37
C PHE A 137 -8.23 7.90 20.33
N ALA A 138 -8.67 8.05 21.56
CA ALA A 138 -8.67 6.98 22.55
C ALA A 138 -9.91 6.11 22.37
N SER A 139 -9.79 4.96 21.71
CA SER A 139 -10.70 3.83 22.00
C SER A 139 -10.07 3.01 23.14
N MET A 140 -10.90 2.56 24.07
CA MET A 140 -10.49 2.08 25.39
C MET A 140 -9.73 0.74 25.41
N ASP A 141 -9.40 0.15 24.26
CA ASP A 141 -8.76 -1.18 24.22
C ASP A 141 -8.02 -1.55 22.92
N GLU A 142 -7.81 -0.65 21.95
CA GLU A 142 -7.49 -1.09 20.57
C GLU A 142 -6.10 -0.68 20.08
N ASP A 143 -5.54 -1.57 19.24
CA ASP A 143 -4.32 -1.36 18.46
C ASP A 143 -4.29 0.02 17.78
N VAL A 144 -3.09 0.58 17.60
CA VAL A 144 -2.89 1.84 16.87
C VAL A 144 -3.51 1.73 15.47
N THR A 145 -4.39 2.68 15.12
CA THR A 145 -5.08 2.73 13.82
C THR A 145 -4.82 4.03 13.06
N ALA A 146 -5.06 4.02 11.75
CA ALA A 146 -5.06 5.20 10.90
C ALA A 146 -6.42 5.39 10.19
N GLY A 147 -6.79 6.64 9.92
CA GLY A 147 -8.02 7.01 9.23
C GLY A 147 -7.82 7.27 7.74
N LEU A 148 -8.95 7.53 7.06
CA LEU A 148 -9.00 7.72 5.61
C LEU A 148 -8.07 8.84 5.12
N GLU A 149 -8.08 10.00 5.77
CA GLU A 149 -7.27 11.15 5.36
C GLU A 149 -5.77 10.86 5.41
N ALA A 150 -5.32 10.22 6.50
CA ALA A 150 -3.93 9.83 6.66
C ALA A 150 -3.51 8.75 5.64
N PHE A 151 -4.34 7.73 5.46
CA PHE A 151 -4.12 6.71 4.44
C PHE A 151 -4.06 7.33 3.05
N SER A 152 -5.04 8.15 2.69
CA SER A 152 -5.11 8.86 1.40
C SER A 152 -3.85 9.66 1.13
N ARG A 153 -3.39 10.42 2.13
CA ARG A 153 -2.24 11.30 1.98
C ARG A 153 -0.91 10.56 1.85
N ILE A 154 -0.66 9.58 2.72
CA ILE A 154 0.62 8.84 2.76
C ILE A 154 0.67 7.72 1.73
N ALA A 155 -0.39 6.90 1.60
CA ALA A 155 -0.40 5.79 0.66
C ALA A 155 -0.31 6.26 -0.80
N SER A 156 -0.97 7.38 -1.14
CA SER A 156 -0.93 7.92 -2.51
C SER A 156 0.43 8.51 -2.90
N ALA A 157 1.33 8.75 -1.93
CA ALA A 157 2.72 9.12 -2.24
C ALA A 157 3.50 7.95 -2.86
N VAL A 158 2.97 6.73 -2.78
CA VAL A 158 3.51 5.53 -3.40
C VAL A 158 2.43 4.98 -4.35
N PRO A 159 2.44 5.36 -5.64
CA PRO A 159 1.33 5.09 -6.57
C PRO A 159 0.94 3.62 -6.75
N ILE A 160 1.85 2.70 -6.45
CA ILE A 160 1.57 1.26 -6.52
C ILE A 160 0.69 0.80 -5.35
N ILE A 161 0.72 1.51 -4.21
CA ILE A 161 -0.11 1.25 -3.04
C ILE A 161 -1.47 1.90 -3.22
N SER A 162 -1.54 3.18 -3.57
CA SER A 162 -2.80 3.87 -3.80
C SER A 162 -2.63 5.08 -4.70
N ASN A 163 -3.74 5.62 -5.22
CA ASN A 163 -3.77 6.91 -5.90
C ASN A 163 -5.13 7.58 -5.69
N ALA A 164 -5.24 8.86 -6.09
CA ALA A 164 -6.42 9.69 -5.87
C ALA A 164 -7.75 9.12 -6.45
N ILE A 165 -7.70 8.14 -7.35
CA ILE A 165 -8.88 7.51 -7.95
C ILE A 165 -9.36 6.31 -7.11
N VAL A 166 -8.43 5.50 -6.62
CA VAL A 166 -8.75 4.20 -5.99
C VAL A 166 -8.69 4.22 -4.46
N THR A 167 -8.14 5.27 -3.85
CA THR A 167 -7.92 5.38 -2.41
C THR A 167 -9.15 5.05 -1.58
N ASP A 168 -10.29 5.69 -1.85
CA ASP A 168 -11.50 5.51 -1.04
C ASP A 168 -12.03 4.08 -1.13
N SER A 169 -11.94 3.48 -2.33
CA SER A 169 -12.35 2.10 -2.57
C SER A 169 -11.44 1.11 -1.82
N ILE A 170 -10.12 1.30 -1.91
CA ILE A 170 -9.15 0.47 -1.19
C ILE A 170 -9.38 0.60 0.31
N PHE A 171 -9.44 1.81 0.84
CA PHE A 171 -9.62 2.05 2.28
C PHE A 171 -10.96 1.47 2.78
N GLY A 172 -12.05 1.65 2.04
CA GLY A 172 -13.35 1.08 2.38
C GLY A 172 -13.30 -0.45 2.51
N VAL A 173 -12.61 -1.14 1.60
CA VAL A 173 -12.41 -2.59 1.68
C VAL A 173 -11.53 -2.97 2.88
N LEU A 174 -10.40 -2.29 3.07
CA LEU A 174 -9.46 -2.58 4.17
C LEU A 174 -10.06 -2.33 5.55
N THR A 175 -11.05 -1.44 5.67
CA THR A 175 -11.64 -1.05 6.96
C THR A 175 -13.08 -1.51 7.15
N SER A 176 -13.56 -2.39 6.27
CA SER A 176 -14.95 -2.87 6.24
C SER A 176 -15.41 -3.52 7.56
N SER A 177 -14.49 -4.15 8.30
CA SER A 177 -14.77 -4.78 9.60
C SER A 177 -14.34 -3.97 10.82
N THR A 178 -13.75 -2.78 10.62
CA THR A 178 -13.08 -2.01 11.68
C THR A 178 -13.63 -0.58 11.81
N GLY A 179 -14.88 -0.37 11.35
CA GLY A 179 -15.57 0.90 11.52
C GLY A 179 -14.85 2.09 10.86
N GLY A 180 -14.14 1.87 9.74
CA GLY A 180 -13.42 2.94 9.06
C GLY A 180 -12.04 3.27 9.65
N ARG A 181 -11.48 2.39 10.49
CA ARG A 181 -10.13 2.55 11.06
C ARG A 181 -9.20 1.46 10.55
N LEU A 182 -8.08 1.84 9.94
CA LEU A 182 -7.10 0.93 9.38
C LEU A 182 -6.16 0.40 10.47
N LEU A 183 -6.19 -0.91 10.68
CA LEU A 183 -5.24 -1.63 11.55
C LEU A 183 -3.95 -1.96 10.79
N PHE A 184 -2.81 -1.96 11.49
CA PHE A 184 -1.52 -2.33 10.90
C PHE A 184 -1.56 -3.75 10.32
N SER A 185 -2.15 -4.71 11.02
CA SER A 185 -2.24 -6.11 10.56
C SER A 185 -2.94 -6.26 9.22
N VAL A 186 -3.97 -5.45 8.97
CA VAL A 186 -4.69 -5.42 7.69
C VAL A 186 -3.84 -4.75 6.61
N TYR A 187 -3.19 -3.65 6.94
CA TYR A 187 -2.30 -2.94 6.02
C TYR A 187 -1.06 -3.77 5.61
N ASP A 188 -0.42 -4.44 6.57
CA ASP A 188 0.71 -5.35 6.36
C ASP A 188 0.31 -6.52 5.44
N LYS A 189 -0.86 -7.12 5.68
CA LYS A 189 -1.42 -8.17 4.83
C LYS A 189 -1.71 -7.66 3.42
N TYR A 190 -2.29 -6.47 3.29
CA TYR A 190 -2.59 -5.85 1.99
C TYR A 190 -1.32 -5.67 1.16
N LEU A 191 -0.30 -4.99 1.69
CA LEU A 191 0.95 -4.76 0.98
C LEU A 191 1.73 -6.04 0.67
N THR A 192 1.69 -7.01 1.59
CA THR A 192 2.29 -8.33 1.36
C THR A 192 1.62 -9.06 0.19
N CYS A 193 0.29 -9.04 0.11
CA CYS A 193 -0.45 -9.61 -1.01
C CYS A 193 -0.22 -8.85 -2.32
N LEU A 194 -0.16 -7.52 -2.26
CA LEU A 194 0.15 -6.67 -3.41
C LEU A 194 1.52 -7.01 -4.00
N GLU A 195 2.55 -7.16 -3.16
CA GLU A 195 3.88 -7.58 -3.64
C GLU A 195 3.86 -8.98 -4.27
N ARG A 196 3.17 -9.94 -3.67
CA ARG A 196 3.04 -11.28 -4.29
C ARG A 196 2.37 -11.20 -5.66
N ALA A 197 1.35 -10.36 -5.81
CA ALA A 197 0.67 -10.13 -7.08
C ALA A 197 1.63 -9.51 -8.11
N ILE A 198 2.39 -8.47 -7.74
CA ILE A 198 3.37 -7.83 -8.63
C ILE A 198 4.44 -8.81 -9.09
N LYS A 199 4.97 -9.64 -8.18
CA LYS A 199 5.93 -10.71 -8.53
C LYS A 199 5.32 -11.73 -9.49
N LYS A 200 4.08 -12.16 -9.24
CA LYS A 200 3.34 -13.07 -10.14
C LYS A 200 3.20 -12.44 -11.53
N PHE A 201 2.82 -11.18 -11.62
CA PHE A 201 2.67 -10.47 -12.89
C PHE A 201 3.96 -10.36 -13.69
N LYS A 202 5.07 -9.98 -13.03
CA LYS A 202 6.38 -9.90 -13.69
C LYS A 202 6.78 -11.24 -14.29
N ASN A 203 6.64 -12.33 -13.52
CA ASN A 203 7.00 -13.68 -13.98
C ASN A 203 6.09 -14.20 -15.11
N GLN A 204 4.81 -13.82 -15.14
CA GLN A 204 3.86 -14.29 -16.15
C GLN A 204 3.97 -13.56 -17.49
N SER A 205 4.48 -12.32 -17.49
CA SER A 205 4.59 -11.47 -18.69
C SER A 205 5.43 -12.05 -19.84
N GLU A 206 6.22 -13.09 -19.57
CA GLU A 206 7.14 -13.74 -20.52
C GLU A 206 6.52 -14.92 -21.30
N SER A 207 5.18 -15.03 -21.39
CA SER A 207 4.53 -16.16 -22.08
C SER A 207 4.90 -16.21 -23.58
N SER A 208 5.52 -17.31 -24.00
CA SER A 208 6.19 -17.42 -25.30
C SER A 208 5.23 -17.33 -26.51
N HIS A 209 4.06 -17.96 -26.43
CA HIS A 209 3.12 -18.06 -27.57
C HIS A 209 2.38 -16.76 -27.88
N LEU A 210 2.16 -15.91 -26.88
CA LEU A 210 1.50 -14.61 -27.05
C LEU A 210 2.49 -13.46 -27.19
N SER A 211 3.77 -13.69 -26.92
CA SER A 211 4.82 -12.64 -26.92
C SER A 211 4.79 -11.80 -28.21
N ALA A 212 4.86 -12.43 -29.39
CA ALA A 212 4.89 -11.71 -30.67
C ALA A 212 3.64 -10.85 -30.92
N LEU A 213 2.45 -11.41 -30.67
CA LEU A 213 1.16 -10.71 -30.84
C LEU A 213 1.03 -9.53 -29.86
N ARG A 214 1.35 -9.77 -28.59
CA ARG A 214 1.28 -8.76 -27.53
C ARG A 214 2.30 -7.64 -27.74
N THR A 215 3.54 -7.98 -28.11
CA THR A 215 4.60 -6.99 -28.36
C THR A 215 4.22 -6.06 -29.53
N ALA A 216 3.59 -6.57 -30.58
CA ALA A 216 3.12 -5.75 -31.69
C ALA A 216 2.05 -4.72 -31.27
N ARG A 217 1.21 -5.07 -30.29
CA ARG A 217 0.12 -4.21 -29.77
C ARG A 217 0.48 -3.44 -28.50
N GLY A 218 1.65 -3.70 -27.91
CA GLY A 218 2.06 -3.10 -26.63
C GLY A 218 1.25 -3.59 -25.42
N GLU A 219 0.62 -4.77 -25.50
CA GLU A 219 -0.30 -5.26 -24.46
C GLU A 219 0.42 -5.72 -23.18
N LYS A 220 -0.25 -5.57 -22.04
CA LYS A 220 0.23 -6.02 -20.71
C LYS A 220 -0.66 -7.12 -20.16
N ILE A 221 -0.08 -8.17 -19.59
CA ILE A 221 -0.86 -9.24 -18.95
C ILE A 221 -1.41 -8.70 -17.63
N LEU A 222 -2.72 -8.84 -17.45
CA LEU A 222 -3.45 -8.47 -16.23
C LEU A 222 -3.87 -9.67 -15.39
N GLU A 223 -4.01 -10.86 -15.98
CA GLU A 223 -4.21 -12.12 -15.25
C GLU A 223 -3.91 -13.30 -16.18
N LEU A 224 -3.46 -14.42 -15.61
CA LEU A 224 -3.25 -15.68 -16.31
C LEU A 224 -3.76 -16.84 -15.45
N ASP A 225 -4.69 -17.61 -16.00
CA ASP A 225 -5.27 -18.79 -15.35
C ASP A 225 -5.33 -20.00 -16.29
N GLY A 226 -5.47 -21.22 -15.76
CA GLY A 226 -5.32 -22.46 -16.53
C GLY A 226 -3.87 -22.84 -16.86
N THR A 227 -2.93 -22.49 -15.97
CA THR A 227 -1.51 -22.89 -16.04
C THR A 227 -1.28 -24.22 -15.33
N VAL A 228 -0.06 -24.78 -15.40
CA VAL A 228 0.33 -25.98 -14.63
C VAL A 228 0.08 -25.83 -13.12
N THR A 229 0.12 -24.60 -12.61
CA THR A 229 -0.08 -24.29 -11.17
C THR A 229 -1.52 -23.94 -10.80
N THR A 230 -2.43 -23.82 -11.77
CA THR A 230 -3.83 -23.44 -11.52
C THR A 230 -4.79 -24.42 -12.20
N GLN A 231 -6.08 -24.37 -11.84
CA GLN A 231 -7.07 -25.24 -12.49
C GLN A 231 -7.29 -24.79 -13.93
N PRO A 232 -7.50 -25.71 -14.89
CA PRO A 232 -7.75 -25.36 -16.28
C PRO A 232 -9.02 -24.52 -16.39
N VAL A 233 -8.97 -23.50 -17.24
CA VAL A 233 -10.16 -22.71 -17.60
C VAL A 233 -10.91 -23.47 -18.68
N LEU A 234 -12.24 -23.59 -18.54
CA LEU A 234 -13.10 -24.24 -19.53
C LEU A 234 -13.71 -23.19 -20.46
N GLU A 235 -13.40 -23.26 -21.74
CA GLU A 235 -14.10 -22.50 -22.78
C GLU A 235 -15.34 -23.28 -23.20
N HIS A 236 -16.52 -22.71 -22.97
CA HIS A 236 -17.78 -23.27 -23.44
C HIS A 236 -18.19 -22.63 -24.77
N VAL A 237 -18.32 -23.45 -25.82
CA VAL A 237 -18.83 -23.04 -27.14
C VAL A 237 -19.98 -23.96 -27.53
N GLY A 238 -21.20 -23.43 -27.50
CA GLY A 238 -22.42 -24.24 -27.66
C GLY A 238 -22.52 -25.28 -26.55
N ILE A 239 -22.53 -26.56 -26.93
CA ILE A 239 -22.57 -27.71 -26.00
C ILE A 239 -21.18 -28.29 -25.69
N SER A 240 -20.13 -27.78 -26.32
CA SER A 240 -18.76 -28.29 -26.16
C SER A 240 -18.00 -27.47 -25.12
N ALA A 241 -17.14 -28.13 -24.35
CA ALA A 241 -16.25 -27.50 -23.38
C ALA A 241 -14.81 -27.93 -23.65
N TRP A 242 -13.91 -26.94 -23.77
CA TRP A 242 -12.50 -27.17 -24.04
C TRP A 242 -11.66 -26.71 -22.83
N PRO A 243 -10.83 -27.57 -22.23
CA PRO A 243 -9.91 -27.16 -21.18
C PRO A 243 -8.73 -26.40 -21.77
N GLY A 244 -8.35 -25.29 -21.16
CA GLY A 244 -7.31 -24.40 -21.68
C GLY A 244 -6.72 -23.47 -20.63
N ARG A 245 -5.89 -22.56 -21.12
CA ARG A 245 -5.33 -21.42 -20.41
C ARG A 245 -6.02 -20.15 -20.92
N LEU A 246 -6.35 -19.24 -20.00
CA LEU A 246 -6.91 -17.93 -20.31
C LEU A 246 -5.92 -16.85 -19.88
N THR A 247 -5.56 -15.96 -20.81
CA THR A 247 -4.74 -14.77 -20.54
C THR A 247 -5.63 -13.54 -20.71
N LEU A 248 -5.78 -12.75 -19.66
CA LEU A 248 -6.39 -11.43 -19.72
C LEU A 248 -5.29 -10.38 -19.93
N THR A 249 -5.50 -9.50 -20.90
CA THR A 249 -4.64 -8.32 -21.12
C THR A 249 -5.44 -7.03 -20.97
N ASP A 250 -4.76 -5.91 -21.02
CA ASP A 250 -5.37 -4.58 -21.10
C ASP A 250 -6.13 -4.32 -22.42
N HIS A 251 -6.04 -5.23 -23.39
CA HIS A 251 -6.71 -5.12 -24.69
C HIS A 251 -7.62 -6.31 -25.03
N ALA A 252 -7.40 -7.52 -24.49
CA ALA A 252 -8.08 -8.71 -24.97
C ALA A 252 -8.12 -9.92 -24.02
N LEU A 253 -9.12 -10.76 -24.30
CA LEU A 253 -9.23 -12.21 -24.07
C LEU A 253 -8.28 -13.07 -24.92
N TYR A 254 -7.35 -13.86 -24.37
CA TYR A 254 -6.70 -14.94 -25.15
C TYR A 254 -6.95 -16.31 -24.52
N PHE A 255 -7.59 -17.21 -25.28
CA PHE A 255 -7.80 -18.59 -24.86
C PHE A 255 -6.94 -19.56 -25.66
N GLU A 256 -6.20 -20.42 -24.95
CA GLU A 256 -5.30 -21.42 -25.51
C GLU A 256 -5.73 -22.82 -25.03
N ALA A 257 -6.35 -23.62 -25.90
CA ALA A 257 -6.78 -24.97 -25.54
C ALA A 257 -5.58 -25.91 -25.26
N HIS A 258 -5.75 -26.85 -24.33
CA HIS A 258 -4.74 -27.85 -24.02
C HIS A 258 -4.60 -28.86 -25.16
N ARG A 259 -3.35 -29.14 -25.54
CA ARG A 259 -2.92 -30.35 -26.27
C ARG A 259 -2.12 -31.26 -25.35
N VAL A 260 -1.83 -32.48 -25.80
CA VAL A 260 -1.14 -33.54 -25.03
C VAL A 260 0.17 -33.05 -24.38
N VAL A 261 0.89 -32.08 -24.97
CA VAL A 261 2.15 -31.52 -24.42
C VAL A 261 2.34 -30.02 -24.75
N SER A 262 1.33 -29.34 -25.30
CA SER A 262 1.44 -27.95 -25.75
C SER A 262 0.10 -27.22 -25.66
N TYR A 263 0.10 -25.95 -26.01
CA TYR A 263 -1.11 -25.17 -26.21
C TYR A 263 -1.45 -25.03 -27.69
N ASP A 264 -2.74 -24.90 -28.00
CA ASP A 264 -3.22 -24.49 -29.32
C ASP A 264 -2.88 -23.03 -29.63
N LYS A 265 -3.06 -22.63 -30.90
CA LYS A 265 -2.99 -21.20 -31.24
C LYS A 265 -4.06 -20.44 -30.43
N PRO A 266 -3.70 -19.26 -29.89
CA PRO A 266 -4.62 -18.50 -29.05
C PRO A 266 -5.82 -18.01 -29.86
N LYS A 267 -7.02 -18.26 -29.35
CA LYS A 267 -8.24 -17.57 -29.78
C LYS A 267 -8.29 -16.19 -29.14
N LEU A 268 -8.44 -15.16 -29.97
CA LEU A 268 -8.53 -13.77 -29.55
C LEU A 268 -9.99 -13.35 -29.37
N TYR A 269 -10.30 -12.77 -28.22
CA TYR A 269 -11.54 -12.04 -27.95
C TYR A 269 -11.15 -10.58 -27.67
N ASP A 270 -11.25 -9.73 -28.69
CA ASP A 270 -10.83 -8.34 -28.57
C ASP A 270 -11.78 -7.55 -27.65
N LEU A 271 -11.20 -6.80 -26.71
CA LEU A 271 -11.91 -5.91 -25.79
C LEU A 271 -11.67 -4.43 -26.12
N SER A 272 -10.71 -4.13 -26.99
CA SER A 272 -10.28 -2.77 -27.32
C SER A 272 -10.99 -2.18 -28.54
N ASP A 273 -11.29 -2.99 -29.55
CA ASP A 273 -12.02 -2.55 -30.74
C ASP A 273 -13.53 -2.57 -30.51
N ASP A 274 -14.28 -1.64 -31.11
CA ASP A 274 -15.75 -1.64 -31.05
C ASP A 274 -16.33 -2.64 -32.06
N LEU A 275 -16.39 -3.91 -31.66
CA LEU A 275 -16.92 -5.04 -32.43
C LEU A 275 -18.36 -5.37 -32.05
N ASN A 276 -19.11 -4.42 -31.46
CA ASN A 276 -20.42 -4.66 -30.83
C ASN A 276 -20.38 -5.84 -29.83
N GLN A 277 -19.26 -6.03 -29.14
CA GLN A 277 -19.10 -7.12 -28.19
C GLN A 277 -19.87 -6.86 -26.89
N ILE A 278 -20.45 -7.92 -26.34
CA ILE A 278 -21.12 -7.94 -25.05
C ILE A 278 -20.30 -8.84 -24.13
N VAL A 279 -19.78 -8.25 -23.04
CA VAL A 279 -19.05 -8.96 -22.00
C VAL A 279 -19.83 -8.87 -20.70
N ARG A 280 -20.15 -10.01 -20.09
CA ARG A 280 -20.93 -10.05 -18.85
C ARG A 280 -20.42 -11.13 -17.88
N PRO A 281 -20.46 -10.87 -16.55
CA PRO A 281 -20.22 -11.92 -15.57
C PRO A 281 -21.31 -12.98 -15.68
N GLU A 282 -20.92 -14.24 -15.58
CA GLU A 282 -21.83 -15.39 -15.66
C GLU A 282 -21.58 -16.34 -14.49
N LEU A 283 -22.58 -17.13 -14.14
CA LEU A 283 -22.44 -18.20 -13.16
C LEU A 283 -22.33 -19.52 -13.89
N THR A 284 -21.31 -20.32 -13.56
CA THR A 284 -21.08 -21.63 -14.18
C THR A 284 -21.05 -22.74 -13.14
N GLY A 285 -21.20 -23.98 -13.59
CA GLY A 285 -21.26 -25.16 -12.74
C GLY A 285 -21.62 -26.41 -13.56
N PRO A 286 -21.42 -27.61 -13.00
CA PRO A 286 -21.78 -28.86 -13.66
C PRO A 286 -23.22 -28.81 -14.19
N TRP A 287 -23.43 -29.24 -15.43
CA TRP A 287 -24.75 -29.26 -16.08
C TRP A 287 -25.47 -27.90 -16.17
N GLY A 288 -24.74 -26.79 -16.24
CA GLY A 288 -25.33 -25.44 -16.37
C GLY A 288 -25.87 -24.89 -15.05
N THR A 289 -25.50 -25.48 -13.92
CA THR A 289 -25.82 -24.95 -12.60
C THR A 289 -25.09 -23.63 -12.34
N ARG A 290 -25.76 -22.68 -11.70
CA ARG A 290 -25.21 -21.34 -11.41
C ARG A 290 -24.49 -21.34 -10.05
N LEU A 291 -23.40 -22.11 -9.93
CA LEU A 291 -22.74 -22.37 -8.64
C LEU A 291 -21.48 -21.52 -8.41
N PHE A 292 -20.72 -21.25 -9.46
CA PHE A 292 -19.43 -20.55 -9.38
C PHE A 292 -19.51 -19.19 -10.08
N ASP A 293 -19.15 -18.14 -9.37
CA ASP A 293 -19.10 -16.74 -9.82
C ASP A 293 -17.81 -16.38 -10.57
N LYS A 294 -17.20 -17.37 -11.22
CA LYS A 294 -15.89 -17.25 -11.88
C LYS A 294 -15.97 -17.36 -13.41
N ALA A 295 -17.14 -17.12 -14.01
CA ALA A 295 -17.30 -17.18 -15.46
C ALA A 295 -17.57 -15.80 -16.06
N VAL A 296 -17.15 -15.65 -17.30
CA VAL A 296 -17.43 -14.47 -18.14
C VAL A 296 -17.98 -14.98 -19.47
N SER A 297 -19.07 -14.38 -19.93
CA SER A 297 -19.57 -14.58 -21.28
C SER A 297 -19.04 -13.47 -22.19
N TYR A 298 -18.57 -13.86 -23.38
CA TYR A 298 -18.20 -12.95 -24.45
C TYR A 298 -19.06 -13.29 -25.68
N LYS A 299 -19.68 -12.28 -26.27
CA LYS A 299 -20.43 -12.42 -27.52
C LYS A 299 -20.10 -11.26 -28.44
N SER A 300 -19.70 -11.54 -29.67
CA SER A 300 -19.53 -10.54 -30.73
C SER A 300 -20.28 -10.98 -31.99
N VAL A 301 -20.54 -10.05 -32.90
CA VAL A 301 -21.08 -10.34 -34.24
C VAL A 301 -19.98 -10.77 -35.23
N SER A 302 -18.72 -10.62 -34.85
CA SER A 302 -17.54 -10.83 -35.70
C SER A 302 -16.79 -12.15 -35.45
N LEU A 303 -17.25 -12.96 -34.48
CA LEU A 303 -16.61 -14.21 -34.01
C LEU A 303 -17.65 -15.33 -33.84
#